data_AF-A0A7X8LKX6-F1
#
_entry.id   AF-A0A7X8LKX6-F1
#
_cell.length_a   1.000
_cell.length_b   1.000
_cell.length_c   1.000
_cell.angle_alpha   90.00
_cell.angle_beta   90.00
_cell.angle_gamma   90.00
#
_symmetry.space_group_name_H-M   'P 1'
#
loop_
_entity.id
_entity.type
_entity.pdbx_description
1 polymer ?
#
loop_
_entity_poly.entity_id
_entity_poly.type
_entity_poly.pdbx_seq_one_letter_code
_entity_poly.pdbx_strand_id
1 'polypeptide(L)'
;MEINNYGLITFASTAYALKAEKVMKGLEKIFMIIPTPREISASCGLAIKLETGELNEFLEILAGERVPVQGVYRIEEEGKKKILHAINPPQD
;
A
#
# COMPACT_ATOMS: atom_id res chain seq x y z
N MET A 1 -18.74 -8.54 15.49
CA MET A 1 -17.35 -8.89 15.17
C MET A 1 -16.90 -7.87 14.15
N GLU A 2 -15.89 -7.06 14.48
CA GLU A 2 -15.34 -6.07 13.55
C GLU A 2 -14.18 -6.75 12.81
N ILE A 3 -14.34 -6.91 11.50
CA ILE A 3 -13.27 -7.34 10.61
C ILE A 3 -12.68 -6.05 10.06
N ASN A 4 -11.44 -5.73 10.45
CA ASN A 4 -10.75 -4.56 9.94
C ASN A 4 -9.84 -4.97 8.79
N ASN A 5 -10.05 -4.37 7.63
CA ASN A 5 -9.31 -4.69 6.42
C ASN A 5 -8.74 -3.45 5.76
N TYR A 6 -7.43 -3.45 5.53
CA TYR A 6 -6.72 -2.32 4.92
C TYR A 6 -5.76 -2.79 3.83
N GLY A 7 -5.54 -1.91 2.87
CA GLY A 7 -4.54 -2.05 1.83
C GLY A 7 -3.18 -1.56 2.30
N LEU A 8 -2.13 -2.24 1.84
CA LEU A 8 -0.76 -1.83 2.01
C LEU A 8 -0.05 -1.85 0.65
N ILE A 9 0.67 -0.79 0.33
CA ILE A 9 1.48 -0.70 -0.88
C ILE A 9 2.92 -0.46 -0.45
N THR A 10 3.83 -1.32 -0.89
CA THR A 10 5.27 -1.19 -0.65
C THR A 10 5.98 -0.68 -1.88
N PHE A 11 7.17 -0.11 -1.66
CA PHE A 11 7.98 0.49 -2.71
C PHE A 11 9.40 -0.04 -2.65
N ALA A 12 10.01 -0.15 -3.83
CA ALA A 12 11.40 -0.58 -3.95
C ALA A 12 12.39 0.48 -3.42
N SER A 13 11.95 1.74 -3.26
CA SER A 13 12.80 2.85 -2.85
C SER A 13 12.01 3.97 -2.15
N THR A 14 12.66 4.66 -1.22
CA THR A 14 12.06 5.77 -0.45
C THR A 14 11.61 6.92 -1.34
N ALA A 15 12.33 7.16 -2.45
CA ALA A 15 11.94 8.15 -3.44
C ALA A 15 10.54 7.87 -4.04
N TYR A 16 10.21 6.60 -4.32
CA TYR A 16 8.91 6.22 -4.84
C TYR A 16 7.81 6.35 -3.79
N ALA A 17 8.08 5.94 -2.54
CA ALA A 17 7.14 6.11 -1.44
C ALA A 17 6.80 7.59 -1.20
N LEU A 18 7.82 8.47 -1.20
CA LEU A 18 7.63 9.92 -1.05
C LEU A 18 6.94 10.55 -2.27
N LYS A 19 7.23 10.08 -3.49
CA LYS A 19 6.55 10.55 -4.69
C LYS A 19 5.07 10.15 -4.66
N ALA A 20 4.77 8.90 -4.32
CA ALA A 20 3.41 8.41 -4.11
C ALA A 20 2.69 9.27 -3.07
N GLU A 21 3.31 9.52 -1.91
CA GLU A 21 2.73 10.39 -0.88
C GLU A 21 2.35 11.77 -1.43
N LYS A 22 3.27 12.42 -2.16
CA LYS A 22 3.03 13.75 -2.73
C LYS A 22 1.87 13.76 -3.72
N VAL A 23 1.84 12.77 -4.63
CA VAL A 23 0.76 12.61 -5.62
C VAL A 23 -0.59 12.44 -4.90
N MET A 24 -0.65 11.52 -3.94
CA MET A 24 -1.90 11.20 -3.23
C MET A 24 -2.38 12.36 -2.35
N LYS A 25 -1.45 13.09 -1.70
CA LYS A 25 -1.77 14.32 -0.97
C LYS A 25 -2.35 15.40 -1.89
N GLY A 26 -1.80 15.53 -3.11
CA GLY A 26 -2.30 16.48 -4.11
C GLY A 26 -3.71 16.16 -4.60
N LEU A 27 -4.12 14.90 -4.50
CA LEU A 27 -5.46 14.41 -4.84
C LEU A 27 -6.39 14.31 -3.62
N GLU A 28 -5.98 14.84 -2.46
CA GLU A 28 -6.74 14.84 -1.20
C GLU A 28 -7.17 13.43 -0.76
N LYS A 29 -6.41 12.40 -1.15
CA LYS A 29 -6.72 11.01 -0.80
C LYS A 29 -6.42 10.72 0.66
N ILE A 30 -7.21 9.83 1.25
CA ILE A 30 -7.04 9.38 2.63
C ILE A 30 -6.07 8.20 2.66
N PHE A 31 -4.85 8.44 3.15
CA PHE A 31 -3.84 7.41 3.31
C PHE A 31 -2.86 7.77 4.43
N MET A 32 -2.04 6.80 4.82
CA MET A 32 -1.03 6.96 5.85
C MET A 32 0.27 6.29 5.41
N ILE A 33 1.39 7.02 5.49
CA ILE A 33 2.71 6.40 5.37
C ILE A 33 3.06 5.76 6.70
N ILE A 34 3.35 4.46 6.67
CA ILE A 34 3.78 3.70 7.83
C ILE A 34 5.11 3.02 7.53
N PRO A 35 5.93 2.71 8.55
CA PRO A 35 7.03 1.78 8.37
C PRO A 35 6.49 0.42 7.93
N THR A 36 7.18 -0.23 7.00
CA THR A 36 6.77 -1.55 6.50
C THR A 36 6.66 -2.53 7.68
N PRO A 37 5.51 -3.22 7.85
CA PRO A 37 5.35 -4.27 8.85
C PRO A 37 6.46 -5.31 8.73
N ARG A 38 6.94 -5.86 9.85
CA ARG A 38 8.00 -6.89 9.87
C ARG A 38 7.62 -8.16 9.09
N GLU A 39 6.32 -8.41 8.93
CA GLU A 39 5.77 -9.52 8.14
C GLU A 39 5.97 -9.33 6.63
N ILE A 40 6.27 -8.10 6.17
CA ILE A 40 6.44 -7.76 4.77
C ILE A 40 7.89 -7.38 4.51
N SER A 41 8.55 -8.14 3.63
CA SER A 41 9.91 -7.83 3.21
C SER A 41 9.88 -6.78 2.09
N ALA A 42 10.06 -5.50 2.46
CA ALA A 42 10.21 -4.40 1.49
C ALA A 42 11.62 -3.81 1.57
N SER A 43 12.18 -3.40 0.43
CA SER A 43 13.58 -2.93 0.36
C SER A 43 13.80 -1.57 1.03
N CYS A 44 12.77 -0.71 1.06
CA CYS A 44 12.90 0.68 1.53
C CYS A 44 12.38 0.90 2.96
N GLY A 45 11.64 -0.05 3.53
CA GLY A 45 11.09 0.06 4.88
C GLY A 45 9.92 1.03 5.05
N LEU A 46 9.39 1.60 3.96
CA LEU A 46 8.17 2.42 3.96
C LEU A 46 7.06 1.77 3.13
N ALA A 47 5.83 1.97 3.60
CA ALA A 47 4.62 1.52 2.93
C ALA A 47 3.50 2.57 3.06
N ILE A 48 2.60 2.59 2.09
CA ILE A 48 1.33 3.31 2.20
C ILE A 48 0.27 2.37 2.73
N LYS A 49 -0.36 2.74 3.83
CA LYS A 49 -1.58 2.14 4.36
C LYS A 49 -2.79 2.96 3.90
N LEU A 50 -3.79 2.27 3.36
CA LEU A 50 -5.02 2.87 2.86
C LEU A 50 -6.20 1.92 3.07
N GLU A 51 -7.42 2.39 2.82
CA GLU A 51 -8.59 1.51 2.84
C GLU A 51 -8.57 0.54 1.65
N THR A 52 -9.09 -0.66 1.85
CA THR A 52 -9.11 -1.67 0.78
C THR A 52 -9.97 -1.29 -0.42
N GLY A 53 -10.95 -0.39 -0.24
CA GLY A 53 -11.78 0.14 -1.31
C GLY A 53 -11.02 1.08 -2.25
N GLU A 54 -10.09 1.87 -1.71
CA GLU A 54 -9.28 2.84 -2.46
C GLU A 54 -8.09 2.19 -3.19
N LEU A 55 -7.82 0.90 -2.93
CA LEU A 55 -6.60 0.23 -3.38
C LEU A 55 -6.44 0.24 -4.90
N ASN A 56 -7.50 -0.08 -5.65
CA ASN A 56 -7.44 -0.11 -7.11
C ASN A 56 -7.14 1.28 -7.68
N GLU A 57 -7.86 2.28 -7.20
CA GLU A 57 -7.71 3.66 -7.66
C GLU A 57 -6.31 4.19 -7.33
N PHE A 58 -5.77 3.87 -6.15
CA PHE A 58 -4.38 4.19 -5.80
C PHE A 58 -3.40 3.59 -6.78
N LEU A 59 -3.57 2.32 -7.16
CA LEU A 59 -2.69 1.67 -8.12
C LEU A 59 -2.78 2.31 -9.51
N GLU A 60 -3.97 2.68 -9.96
CA GLU A 60 -4.18 3.38 -11.23
C GLU A 60 -3.49 4.74 -11.26
N ILE A 61 -3.66 5.54 -10.19
CA ILE A 61 -3.00 6.84 -10.04
C ILE A 61 -1.47 6.68 -10.05
N LEU A 62 -0.94 5.74 -9.28
CA LEU A 62 0.51 5.50 -9.21
C LEU A 62 1.08 5.01 -10.55
N ALA A 63 0.35 4.15 -11.26
CA ALA A 63 0.73 3.70 -12.59
C ALA A 63 0.76 4.88 -13.59
N GLY A 64 -0.25 5.75 -13.58
CA GLY A 64 -0.29 6.96 -14.39
C GLY A 64 0.88 7.92 -14.12
N GLU A 65 1.24 8.07 -12.84
CA GLU A 65 2.37 8.91 -12.40
C GLU A 65 3.74 8.23 -12.53
N ARG A 66 3.82 7.03 -13.11
CA ARG A 66 5.05 6.22 -13.26
C ARG A 66 5.74 6.02 -11.91
N VAL A 67 4.98 5.68 -10.88
CA VAL A 67 5.47 5.32 -9.56
C VAL A 67 5.40 3.80 -9.42
N PRO A 68 6.51 3.08 -9.66
CA PRO A 68 6.52 1.64 -9.53
C PRO A 68 6.29 1.23 -8.07
N VAL A 69 5.29 0.36 -7.88
CA VAL A 69 5.02 -0.31 -6.62
C VAL A 69 5.77 -1.64 -6.59
N GLN A 70 6.33 -1.98 -5.44
CA GLN A 70 7.06 -3.25 -5.25
C GLN A 70 6.10 -4.40 -4.95
N GLY A 71 5.07 -4.12 -4.15
CA GLY A 71 4.10 -5.11 -3.74
C GLY A 71 2.85 -4.46 -3.20
N VAL A 72 1.74 -5.17 -3.34
CA VAL A 72 0.44 -4.75 -2.82
C VAL A 72 -0.06 -5.85 -1.90
N TYR A 73 -0.60 -5.46 -0.76
CA TYR A 73 -1.05 -6.39 0.26
C TYR A 73 -2.41 -5.95 0.77
N ARG A 74 -3.30 -6.91 1.00
CA ARG A 74 -4.53 -6.70 1.76
C ARG A 74 -4.35 -7.40 3.10
N ILE A 75 -4.53 -6.65 4.18
CA ILE A 75 -4.44 -7.18 5.53
C ILE A 75 -5.85 -7.26 6.10
N GLU A 76 -6.20 -8.43 6.62
CA GLU A 76 -7.47 -8.69 7.31
C GLU A 76 -7.17 -9.01 8.77
N GLU A 77 -7.68 -8.17 9.67
CA GLU A 77 -7.55 -8.31 11.11
C GLU A 77 -8.85 -8.91 11.67
N GLU A 78 -8.77 -10.16 12.12
CA GLU A 78 -9.85 -10.87 12.81
C GLU A 78 -9.44 -11.10 14.26
N GLY A 79 -9.78 -10.15 15.14
CA GLY A 79 -9.43 -10.19 16.56
C GLY A 79 -7.92 -10.11 16.81
N LYS A 80 -7.30 -11.23 17.21
CA LYS A 80 -5.85 -11.33 17.46
C LYS A 80 -5.05 -11.84 16.25
N LYS A 81 -5.74 -12.33 15.21
CA LYS A 81 -5.10 -12.91 14.04
C LYS A 81 -5.08 -11.87 12.92
N LYS A 82 -3.92 -11.69 12.30
CA LYS A 82 -3.78 -10.91 11.06
C LYS A 82 -3.52 -11.88 9.92
N ILE A 83 -4.27 -11.74 8.85
CA ILE A 83 -4.09 -12.51 7.62
C ILE A 83 -3.61 -11.53 6.56
N LEU A 84 -2.46 -11.84 5.96
CA LEU A 84 -1.84 -11.04 4.92
C LEU A 84 -2.05 -11.71 3.56
N HIS A 85 -2.74 -11.01 2.67
CA HIS A 85 -2.98 -11.42 1.29
C HIS A 85 -2.12 -10.57 0.35
N ALA A 86 -1.04 -11.16 -0.17
CA ALA A 86 -0.22 -10.51 -1.20
C ALA A 86 -0.98 -10.50 -2.54
N ILE A 87 -1.22 -9.30 -3.04
CA ILE A 87 -1.79 -9.03 -4.37
C ILE A 87 -0.59 -8.67 -5.24
N ASN A 88 -0.07 -9.63 -6.00
CA ASN A 88 0.96 -9.29 -6.99
C ASN A 88 0.27 -8.51 -8.12
N PRO A 89 0.61 -7.24 -8.37
CA PRO A 89 0.14 -6.57 -9.57
C PRO A 89 0.65 -7.35 -10.79
N PRO A 90 -0.19 -7.60 -11.82
CA PRO A 90 0.24 -8.32 -13.01
C PRO A 90 1.51 -7.67 -13.56
N GLN A 91 2.60 -8.43 -13.54
CA GLN A 91 3.88 -8.08 -14.13
C GLN A 91 3.80 -8.57 -15.59
N ASP A 92 3.13 -7.82 -16.46
CA ASP A 92 3.22 -8.02 -17.90
C ASP A 92 4.26 -7.06 -18.49
#